data_AF-A0A6A3GS12-F1
#
_entry.id   AF-A0A6A3GS12-F1
#
_cell.length_a   1.000
_cell.length_b   1.000
_cell.length_c   1.000
_cell.angle_alpha   90.00
_cell.angle_beta   90.00
_cell.angle_gamma   90.00
#
_symmetry.space_group_name_H-M   'P 1'
#
loop_
_entity.id
_entity.type
_entity.pdbx_description
1 polymer ?
#
loop_
_entity_poly.entity_id
_entity_poly.type
_entity_poly.pdbx_seq_one_letter_code
_entity_poly.pdbx_strand_id
1 'polypeptide(L)'
;MTEGRRRNFTDEEDLALLRQALGDRPFLQPRGGILAKWGELAATLVADASFPRDNLSGKTASGRFDKLVKAHREQSAEAAT
;
A
#
# COMPACT_ATOMS: atom_id res chain seq x y z
N MET A 1 -23.16 15.82 6.78
CA MET A 1 -21.71 15.59 6.85
C MET A 1 -21.51 14.18 7.40
N THR A 2 -21.39 13.16 6.56
CA THR A 2 -21.23 11.79 7.03
C THR A 2 -19.79 11.56 7.44
N GLU A 3 -19.58 11.48 8.74
CA GLU A 3 -18.32 11.18 9.41
C GLU A 3 -17.62 9.98 8.76
N GLY A 4 -16.33 10.16 8.48
CA GLY A 4 -15.49 9.22 7.76
C GLY A 4 -15.38 7.88 8.46
N ARG A 5 -16.25 6.94 8.09
CA ARG A 5 -16.02 5.52 8.34
C ARG A 5 -14.72 5.16 7.65
N ARG A 6 -13.68 4.81 8.42
CA ARG A 6 -12.40 4.32 7.89
C ARG A 6 -12.71 3.22 6.87
N ARG A 7 -12.60 3.54 5.59
CA ARG A 7 -12.81 2.58 4.49
C ARG A 7 -11.63 1.62 4.54
N ASN A 8 -11.89 0.36 4.88
CA ASN A 8 -10.88 -0.69 4.80
C ASN A 8 -10.38 -0.82 3.35
N PHE A 9 -9.16 -1.33 3.20
CA PHE A 9 -8.66 -1.73 1.89
C PHE A 9 -9.41 -2.97 1.43
N THR A 10 -9.81 -2.94 0.17
CA THR A 10 -10.34 -4.05 -0.61
C THR A 10 -9.19 -4.81 -1.28
N ASP A 11 -9.45 -6.03 -1.74
CA ASP A 11 -8.45 -6.87 -2.41
C ASP A 11 -7.95 -6.22 -3.71
N GLU A 12 -8.80 -5.49 -4.43
CA GLU A 12 -8.43 -4.73 -5.63
C GLU A 12 -7.46 -3.59 -5.29
N GLU A 13 -7.73 -2.84 -4.21
CA GLU A 13 -6.83 -1.78 -3.74
C GLU A 13 -5.48 -2.36 -3.30
N ASP A 14 -5.49 -3.50 -2.61
CA ASP A 14 -4.26 -4.19 -2.20
C ASP A 14 -3.47 -4.68 -3.41
N LEU A 15 -4.14 -5.23 -4.41
CA LEU A 15 -3.50 -5.70 -5.64
C LEU A 15 -2.86 -4.54 -6.42
N ALA A 16 -3.56 -3.41 -6.54
CA ALA A 16 -3.02 -2.20 -7.16
C ALA A 16 -1.81 -1.67 -6.38
N LEU A 17 -1.91 -1.60 -5.05
CA LEU A 17 -0.83 -1.20 -4.16
C LEU A 17 0.41 -2.09 -4.33
N LEU A 18 0.24 -3.40 -4.34
CA LEU A 18 1.34 -4.37 -4.48
C LEU A 18 2.00 -4.27 -5.86
N ARG A 19 1.21 -4.13 -6.93
CA ARG A 19 1.73 -3.96 -8.30
C ARG A 19 2.56 -2.68 -8.43
N GLN A 20 2.04 -1.56 -7.93
CA GLN A 20 2.76 -0.29 -7.97
C GLN A 20 4.03 -0.34 -7.10
N ALA A 21 3.95 -0.95 -5.91
CA ALA A 21 5.11 -1.10 -5.02
C ALA A 21 6.21 -1.99 -5.62
N LEU A 22 5.84 -3.00 -6.41
CA LEU A 22 6.79 -3.84 -7.15
C LEU A 22 7.54 -3.04 -8.23
N GLY A 23 6.85 -2.13 -8.92
CA GLY A 23 7.44 -1.23 -9.92
C GLY A 23 8.35 -0.17 -9.30
N ASP A 24 7.82 0.60 -8.34
CA ASP A 24 8.49 1.78 -7.78
C ASP A 24 9.53 1.44 -6.70
N ARG A 25 9.39 0.28 -6.06
CA ARG A 25 10.24 -0.23 -4.97
C ARG A 25 10.52 0.82 -3.88
N PRO A 26 9.49 1.47 -3.31
CA PRO A 26 9.67 2.54 -2.31
C PRO A 26 10.39 2.05 -1.04
N PHE A 27 10.33 0.76 -0.74
CA PHE A 27 10.99 0.10 0.39
C PHE A 27 12.52 -0.05 0.23
N LEU A 28 13.08 0.17 -0.96
CA LEU A 28 14.54 0.14 -1.18
C LEU A 28 15.21 1.51 -0.99
N GLN A 29 14.43 2.55 -0.69
CA GLN A 29 14.99 3.89 -0.56
C GLN A 29 15.91 4.03 0.66
N PRO A 30 16.98 4.84 0.56
CA PRO A 30 17.82 5.18 1.70
C PRO A 30 17.02 5.84 2.84
N ARG A 31 17.58 5.77 4.07
CA ARG A 31 16.98 6.41 5.24
C ARG A 31 16.72 7.90 4.96
N GLY A 32 15.49 8.34 5.23
CA GLY A 32 15.03 9.71 4.97
C GLY A 32 14.24 9.90 3.67
N GLY A 33 14.40 9.03 2.66
CA GLY A 33 13.68 9.12 1.38
C GLY A 33 12.45 8.22 1.26
N ILE A 34 12.31 7.24 2.15
CA ILE A 34 11.28 6.20 2.08
C ILE A 34 9.86 6.79 2.03
N LEU A 35 9.52 7.69 2.96
CA LEU A 35 8.16 8.24 3.03
C LEU A 35 7.82 9.11 1.80
N ALA A 36 8.80 9.80 1.23
CA ALA A 36 8.61 10.58 0.01
C ALA A 36 8.25 9.67 -1.17
N LYS A 37 8.97 8.55 -1.36
CA LYS A 37 8.62 7.57 -2.40
C LYS A 37 7.29 6.88 -2.18
N TRP A 38 6.92 6.60 -0.94
CA TRP A 38 5.56 6.13 -0.65
C TRP A 38 4.50 7.20 -0.98
N GLY A 39 4.82 8.48 -0.78
CA GLY A 39 3.96 9.59 -1.18
C GLY A 39 3.78 9.68 -2.69
N GLU A 40 4.86 9.55 -3.45
CA GLU A 40 4.80 9.50 -4.92
C GLU A 40 3.99 8.30 -5.42
N LEU A 41 4.24 7.11 -4.88
CA LEU A 41 3.45 5.91 -5.20
C LEU A 41 1.96 6.14 -4.94
N ALA A 42 1.63 6.72 -3.79
CA ALA A 42 0.25 6.99 -3.42
C ALA A 42 -0.40 8.00 -4.37
N ALA A 43 0.33 9.03 -4.79
CA ALA A 43 -0.13 10.00 -5.78
C ALA A 43 -0.37 9.35 -7.14
N THR A 44 0.51 8.45 -7.58
CA THR A 44 0.33 7.68 -8.82
C THR A 44 -0.95 6.84 -8.79
N LEU A 45 -1.21 6.13 -7.68
CA LEU A 45 -2.43 5.34 -7.52
C LEU A 45 -3.68 6.21 -7.54
N VAL A 46 -3.70 7.32 -6.79
CA VAL A 46 -4.86 8.23 -6.76
C VAL A 46 -5.11 8.91 -8.11
N ALA A 47 -4.07 9.12 -8.92
CA ALA A 47 -4.20 9.69 -10.26
C ALA A 47 -4.76 8.69 -11.29
N ASP A 48 -4.70 7.38 -11.03
CA ASP A 48 -5.30 6.36 -11.88
C ASP A 48 -6.81 6.30 -11.67
N ALA A 49 -7.59 6.58 -12.72
CA ALA A 49 -9.05 6.54 -12.68
C ALA A 49 -9.61 5.15 -12.34
N SER A 50 -8.81 4.09 -12.50
CA SER A 50 -9.15 2.71 -12.16
C SER A 50 -8.93 2.40 -10.68
N PHE A 51 -8.22 3.26 -9.94
CA PHE A 51 -8.02 3.08 -8.51
C PHE A 51 -9.25 3.61 -7.76
N PRO A 52 -9.94 2.74 -6.98
CA PRO A 52 -11.26 3.07 -6.43
C PRO A 52 -11.23 4.05 -5.24
N ARG A 53 -10.06 4.61 -4.90
CA ARG A 53 -9.86 5.47 -3.75
C ARG A 53 -9.25 6.81 -4.14
N ASP A 54 -10.00 7.84 -3.78
CA ASP A 54 -9.75 9.25 -4.12
C ASP A 54 -8.69 9.89 -3.22
N ASN A 55 -8.31 9.23 -2.11
CA ASN A 55 -7.26 9.70 -1.21
C ASN A 55 -6.38 8.59 -0.68
N LEU A 56 -5.06 8.71 -0.87
CA LEU A 56 -4.10 7.80 -0.28
C LEU A 56 -2.87 8.61 0.15
N SER A 57 -2.47 8.43 1.42
CA SER A 57 -1.21 9.01 1.90
C SER A 57 -0.10 7.98 1.80
N GLY A 58 1.14 8.43 1.61
CA GLY A 58 2.30 7.54 1.63
C GLY A 58 2.41 6.74 2.93
N LYS A 59 2.05 7.34 4.07
CA LYS A 59 2.03 6.65 5.38
C LYS A 59 0.99 5.52 5.42
N THR A 60 -0.18 5.75 4.82
CA THR A 60 -1.25 4.74 4.74
C THR A 60 -0.84 3.62 3.79
N ALA A 61 -0.27 3.95 2.63
CA ALA A 61 0.24 2.99 1.65
C ALA A 61 1.33 2.09 2.26
N SER A 62 2.34 2.69 2.89
CA SER A 62 3.42 1.94 3.53
C SER A 62 2.90 1.03 4.65
N GLY A 63 2.04 1.55 5.51
CA GLY A 63 1.45 0.77 6.60
C GLY A 63 0.54 -0.36 6.14
N ARG A 64 -0.14 -0.21 4.99
CA ARG A 64 -0.92 -1.31 4.40
C ARG A 64 0.01 -2.36 3.79
N PHE A 65 1.03 -1.95 3.06
CA PHE A 65 2.03 -2.84 2.48
C PHE A 65 2.71 -3.71 3.56
N ASP A 66 3.15 -3.12 4.67
CA ASP A 66 3.78 -3.86 5.77
C ASP A 66 2.86 -4.93 6.36
N LYS A 67 1.56 -4.63 6.48
CA LYS A 67 0.56 -5.61 6.95
C LYS A 67 0.38 -6.77 5.98
N LEU A 68 0.35 -6.49 4.66
CA LEU A 68 0.24 -7.52 3.63
C LEU A 68 1.46 -8.44 3.62
N VAL A 69 2.66 -7.86 3.69
CA VAL A 69 3.92 -8.62 3.77
C VAL A 69 3.96 -9.48 5.03
N LYS A 70 3.53 -8.94 6.18
CA LYS A 70 3.47 -9.69 7.44
C LYS A 70 2.52 -10.89 7.32
N ALA A 71 1.30 -10.68 6.84
CA ALA A 71 0.31 -11.74 6.67
C ALA A 71 0.82 -12.85 5.73
N HIS A 72 1.46 -12.48 4.62
CA HIS A 72 2.04 -13.46 3.70
C HIS A 72 3.15 -14.30 4.34
N ARG A 73 4.01 -13.68 5.17
CA ARG A 73 5.08 -14.39 5.90
C ARG A 73 4.52 -15.37 6.92
N GLU A 74 3.48 -14.97 7.65
CA GLU A 74 2.78 -15.84 8.61
C GLU A 74 2.16 -17.05 7.90
N GLN A 75 1.45 -16.83 6.79
CA GLN A 75 0.86 -17.90 6.00
C GLN A 75 1.91 -18.84 5.39
N SER A 76 3.04 -18.29 4.93
CA SER A 76 4.15 -19.09 4.40
C SER A 76 4.84 -19.94 5.46
N ALA A 77 4.89 -19.47 6.70
CA ALA A 77 5.43 -20.21 7.83
C ALA A 77 4.51 -21.35 8.27
N GLU A 78 3.20 -21.12 8.29
CA GLU A 78 2.18 -22.15 8.59
C GLU A 78 2.11 -23.23 7.50
N ALA A 79 2.30 -22.87 6.23
CA ALA A 79 2.35 -23.84 5.14
C ALA A 79 3.62 -24.71 5.12
N ALA A 80 4.64 -24.35 5.90
CA ALA A 80 5.91 -25.06 5.99
C ALA A 80 5.99 -26.03 7.19
N THR A 81 4.93 -26.13 8.00
CA THR A 81 4.76 -27.06 9.13
C THR A 81 3.78 -28.18 8.78
#